data_AF-A0A8S4NR46-F1
#
_entry.id   AF-A0A8S4NR46-F1
#
_cell.length_a   1.000
_cell.length_b   1.000
_cell.length_c   1.000
_cell.angle_alpha   90.00
_cell.angle_beta   90.00
_cell.angle_gamma   90.00
#
_symmetry.space_group_name_H-M   'P 1'
#
loop_
_entity.id
_entity.type
_entity.pdbx_description
1 polymer ?
#
loop_
_entity_poly.entity_id
_entity_poly.type
_entity_poly.pdbx_seq_one_letter_code
_entity_poly.pdbx_strand_id
1 'polypeptide(L)'
;VDNFNLDDNKVTSWTRSVTIEYKKFKIVIDQGLIQSGFQVTIDGVKSPPGSSKDNGNIEVSLLGLFVKVQIKSIGLSVEWDGAARAITMLDGRWGTYVEGLCGNFNG
;
A
#
# COMPACT_ATOMS: atom_id res chain seq x y z
N VAL A 1 -7.21 -0.90 3.55
CA VAL A 1 -6.35 -1.76 4.38
C VAL A 1 -7.23 -2.84 4.98
N ASP A 2 -6.88 -4.11 4.81
CA ASP A 2 -7.61 -5.23 5.41
C ASP A 2 -6.84 -5.72 6.64
N ASN A 3 -7.46 -5.67 7.81
CA ASN A 3 -6.87 -6.09 9.08
C ASN A 3 -7.61 -7.32 9.63
N PHE A 4 -6.88 -8.32 10.12
CA PHE A 4 -7.43 -9.54 10.71
C PHE A 4 -6.84 -9.80 12.10
N ASN A 5 -7.60 -10.47 12.98
CA ASN A 5 -7.10 -10.89 14.29
C ASN A 5 -6.38 -12.23 14.16
N LEU A 6 -5.19 -12.34 14.76
CA LEU A 6 -4.44 -13.61 14.76
C LEU A 6 -4.86 -14.57 15.87
N ASP A 7 -5.31 -14.04 17.02
CA ASP A 7 -5.58 -14.84 18.21
C ASP A 7 -7.08 -14.85 18.55
N ASP A 8 -7.57 -15.99 19.08
CA ASP A 8 -8.95 -16.14 19.60
C ASP A 8 -9.29 -15.12 20.71
N ASN A 9 -8.27 -14.54 21.33
CA ASN A 9 -8.39 -13.52 22.38
C ASN A 9 -8.52 -12.07 21.86
N LYS A 10 -8.56 -11.84 20.53
CA LYS A 10 -8.83 -10.54 19.87
C LYS A 10 -7.95 -9.35 20.29
N VAL A 11 -6.73 -9.58 20.80
CA VAL A 11 -5.86 -8.50 21.30
C VAL A 11 -4.91 -7.96 20.21
N THR A 12 -4.64 -8.72 19.15
CA THR A 12 -3.65 -8.38 18.11
C THR A 12 -4.25 -8.37 16.70
N SER A 13 -4.13 -7.24 16.00
CA SER A 13 -4.57 -7.08 14.60
C SER A 13 -3.38 -7.03 13.64
N TRP A 14 -3.40 -7.83 12.58
CA TRP A 14 -2.40 -7.86 11.51
C TRP A 14 -2.99 -7.34 10.20
N THR A 15 -2.20 -6.67 9.38
CA THR A 15 -2.64 -6.28 8.03
C THR A 15 -2.48 -7.48 7.10
N ARG A 16 -3.58 -7.89 6.46
CA ARG A 16 -3.58 -8.98 5.47
C ARG A 16 -3.16 -8.47 4.10
N SER A 17 -3.67 -7.31 3.73
CA SER A 17 -3.42 -6.70 2.44
C SER A 17 -3.65 -5.19 2.43
N VAL A 18 -2.95 -4.51 1.54
CA VAL A 18 -3.15 -3.11 1.21
C VAL A 18 -3.53 -3.03 -0.27
N THR A 19 -4.74 -2.55 -0.53
CA THR A 19 -5.25 -2.34 -1.89
C THR A 19 -5.27 -0.86 -2.20
N ILE A 20 -4.73 -0.48 -3.37
CA ILE A 20 -4.74 0.86 -3.93
C ILE A 20 -5.52 0.80 -5.23
N GLU A 21 -6.60 1.55 -5.31
CA GLU A 21 -7.39 1.71 -6.54
C GLU A 21 -7.10 3.09 -7.13
N TYR A 22 -6.55 3.11 -8.34
CA TYR A 22 -6.17 4.35 -9.02
C TYR A 22 -6.56 4.32 -10.49
N LYS A 23 -7.52 5.18 -10.86
CA LYS A 23 -8.14 5.20 -12.19
C LYS A 23 -8.65 3.80 -12.56
N LYS A 24 -7.97 3.12 -13.47
CA LYS A 24 -8.30 1.76 -13.95
C LYS A 24 -7.42 0.66 -13.33
N PHE A 25 -6.42 1.04 -12.55
CA PHE A 25 -5.44 0.13 -11.99
C PHE A 25 -5.85 -0.29 -10.58
N LYS A 26 -5.80 -1.59 -10.33
CA LYS A 26 -5.93 -2.16 -8.98
C LYS A 26 -4.58 -2.73 -8.56
N ILE A 27 -3.92 -2.04 -7.64
CA ILE A 27 -2.66 -2.50 -7.05
C ILE A 27 -2.99 -3.19 -5.72
N VAL A 28 -2.54 -4.43 -5.56
CA VAL A 28 -2.69 -5.19 -4.32
C VAL A 28 -1.31 -5.53 -3.80
N ILE A 29 -1.05 -5.15 -2.56
CA ILE A 29 0.10 -5.56 -1.78
C ILE A 29 -0.40 -6.59 -0.76
N ASP A 30 0.04 -7.82 -0.85
CA ASP A 30 -0.40 -8.93 0.02
C ASP A 30 0.78 -9.65 0.68
N GLN A 31 0.47 -10.39 1.76
CA GLN A 31 1.47 -11.25 2.40
C GLN A 31 1.91 -12.30 1.39
N GLY A 32 3.22 -12.37 1.15
CA GLY A 32 3.81 -13.39 0.30
C GLY A 32 3.75 -14.77 0.94
N LEU A 33 4.08 -15.81 0.16
CA LEU A 33 4.06 -17.21 0.61
C LEU A 33 5.10 -17.55 1.69
N ILE A 34 6.01 -16.62 1.99
CA ILE A 34 7.04 -16.76 3.03
C ILE A 34 6.72 -15.68 4.07
N GLN A 35 6.69 -16.03 5.37
CA GLN A 35 6.23 -15.21 6.51
C GLN A 35 7.03 -13.90 6.76
N SER A 36 7.78 -13.44 5.77
CA SER A 36 8.63 -12.25 5.76
C SER A 36 8.72 -11.60 4.37
N GLY A 37 7.88 -12.02 3.42
CA GLY A 37 7.81 -11.46 2.08
C GLY A 37 6.49 -10.75 1.83
N PHE A 38 6.51 -9.71 0.99
CA PHE A 38 5.33 -9.13 0.37
C PHE A 38 5.25 -9.59 -1.08
N GLN A 39 4.06 -9.61 -1.65
CA GLN A 39 3.85 -9.67 -3.08
C GLN A 39 3.05 -8.45 -3.51
N VAL A 40 3.42 -7.89 -4.67
CA VAL A 40 2.69 -6.80 -5.30
C VAL A 40 2.13 -7.31 -6.61
N THR A 41 0.85 -7.06 -6.83
CA THR A 41 0.19 -7.29 -8.11
C THR A 41 -0.43 -6.00 -8.61
N ILE A 42 -0.33 -5.76 -9.92
CA ILE A 42 -1.04 -4.69 -10.62
C ILE A 42 -1.96 -5.37 -11.62
N ASP A 43 -3.27 -5.20 -11.43
CA ASP A 43 -4.32 -5.87 -12.22
C ASP A 43 -4.16 -7.41 -12.23
N GLY A 44 -3.75 -7.98 -11.09
CA GLY A 44 -3.51 -9.41 -10.92
C GLY A 44 -2.15 -9.91 -11.43
N VAL A 45 -1.35 -9.05 -12.07
CA VAL A 45 -0.01 -9.42 -12.58
C VAL A 45 1.07 -9.08 -11.56
N LYS A 46 1.89 -10.08 -11.19
CA LYS A 46 3.03 -9.89 -10.27
C LYS A 46 3.95 -8.78 -10.78
N SER A 47 4.22 -7.81 -9.91
CA SER A 47 4.99 -6.61 -10.20
C SER A 47 6.07 -6.44 -9.12
N PRO A 48 7.21 -7.13 -9.22
CA PRO A 48 8.27 -7.05 -8.21
C PRO A 48 8.88 -5.64 -8.11
N PRO A 49 9.64 -5.33 -7.05
CA PRO A 49 10.42 -4.10 -6.96
C PRO A 49 11.24 -3.83 -8.23
N GLY A 50 11.22 -2.60 -8.71
CA GLY A 50 11.77 -2.19 -10.02
C GLY A 50 10.74 -2.20 -11.15
N SER A 51 9.54 -2.74 -10.93
CA SER A 51 8.45 -2.70 -11.90
C SER A 51 7.82 -1.31 -11.99
N SER A 52 7.34 -0.97 -13.19
CA SER A 52 6.55 0.23 -13.42
C SER A 52 5.34 -0.05 -14.33
N LYS A 53 4.31 0.78 -14.19
CA LYS A 53 3.10 0.77 -15.03
C LYS A 53 2.69 2.20 -15.34
N ASP A 54 1.80 2.36 -16.33
CA ASP A 54 1.25 3.66 -16.73
C ASP A 54 2.35 4.68 -17.09
N ASN A 55 3.24 4.28 -18.00
CA ASN A 55 4.39 5.09 -18.44
C ASN A 55 5.28 5.60 -17.28
N GLY A 56 5.47 4.79 -16.23
CA GLY A 56 6.28 5.15 -15.07
C GLY A 56 5.54 6.00 -14.02
N ASN A 57 4.23 6.23 -14.20
CA ASN A 57 3.41 6.92 -13.20
C ASN A 57 3.19 6.06 -11.95
N ILE A 58 3.11 4.73 -12.11
CA ILE A 58 3.01 3.77 -11.01
C ILE A 58 4.34 3.03 -10.91
N GLU A 59 4.99 3.08 -9.75
CA GLU A 59 6.28 2.41 -9.50
C GLU A 59 6.23 1.58 -8.23
N VAL A 60 6.83 0.39 -8.32
CA VAL A 60 7.05 -0.51 -7.18
C VAL A 60 8.52 -0.49 -6.83
N SER A 61 8.84 -0.21 -5.57
CA SER A 61 10.21 -0.13 -5.08
C SER A 61 10.35 -0.71 -3.69
N LEU A 62 11.60 -0.88 -3.24
CA LEU A 62 11.94 -1.29 -1.89
C LEU A 62 12.46 -0.09 -1.11
N LEU A 63 12.03 0.02 0.15
CA LEU A 63 12.55 0.98 1.12
C LEU A 63 12.91 0.23 2.41
N GLY A 64 14.12 -0.33 2.45
CA GLY A 64 14.55 -1.20 3.55
C GLY A 64 13.67 -2.45 3.63
N LEU A 65 12.93 -2.59 4.74
CA LEU A 65 11.98 -3.70 4.96
C LEU A 65 10.59 -3.46 4.36
N PHE A 66 10.32 -2.25 3.85
CA PHE A 66 9.04 -1.89 3.29
C PHE A 66 9.04 -2.07 1.78
N VAL A 67 7.92 -2.53 1.23
CA VAL A 67 7.60 -2.30 -0.17
C VAL A 67 6.88 -0.98 -0.31
N LYS A 68 7.26 -0.20 -1.32
CA LYS A 68 6.68 1.11 -1.63
C LYS A 68 6.03 1.06 -3.00
N VAL A 69 4.75 1.43 -3.05
CA VAL A 69 4.03 1.73 -4.29
C VAL A 69 3.83 3.23 -4.36
N GLN A 70 4.32 3.86 -5.43
CA GLN A 70 4.20 5.30 -5.66
C GLN A 70 3.33 5.58 -6.89
N ILE A 71 2.44 6.56 -6.79
CA ILE A 71 1.67 7.12 -7.91
C ILE A 71 2.06 8.59 -8.07
N LYS A 72 2.96 8.86 -9.02
CA LYS A 72 3.66 10.15 -9.16
C LYS A 72 2.72 11.32 -9.45
N SER A 73 1.78 11.14 -10.38
CA SER A 73 0.86 12.21 -10.82
C SER A 73 0.04 12.84 -9.69
N ILE A 74 -0.31 12.05 -8.66
CA ILE A 74 -1.05 12.53 -7.48
C ILE A 74 -0.15 12.66 -6.24
N GLY A 75 1.13 12.31 -6.32
CA GLY A 75 2.06 12.37 -5.19
C GLY A 75 1.64 11.48 -4.02
N LEU A 76 1.01 10.34 -4.31
CA LEU A 76 0.65 9.33 -3.32
C LEU A 76 1.76 8.29 -3.25
N SER A 77 2.14 7.88 -2.04
CA SER A 77 2.86 6.63 -1.84
C SER A 77 2.33 5.85 -0.66
N VAL A 78 2.29 4.54 -0.82
CA VAL A 78 1.89 3.58 0.20
C VAL A 78 3.06 2.64 0.44
N GLU A 79 3.43 2.51 1.71
CA GLU A 79 4.52 1.68 2.17
C GLU A 79 3.97 0.61 3.11
N TRP A 80 4.41 -0.63 2.98
CA TRP A 80 3.99 -1.70 3.87
C TRP A 80 5.14 -2.66 4.18
N ASP A 81 5.25 -3.06 5.45
CA ASP A 81 6.32 -3.94 5.95
C ASP A 81 6.05 -5.44 5.73
N GLY A 82 4.95 -5.80 5.06
CA GLY A 82 4.53 -7.19 4.90
C GLY A 82 3.88 -7.78 6.16
N ALA A 83 3.70 -6.99 7.21
CA ALA A 83 3.13 -7.43 8.48
C ALA A 83 2.06 -6.44 8.98
N ALA A 84 2.41 -5.51 9.86
CA ALA A 84 1.43 -4.71 10.61
C ALA A 84 1.41 -3.23 10.23
N ARG A 85 2.44 -2.72 9.55
CA ARG A 85 2.62 -1.27 9.38
C ARG A 85 2.41 -0.85 7.95
N ALA A 86 1.24 -0.29 7.68
CA ALA A 86 0.95 0.41 6.44
C ALA A 86 1.10 1.93 6.67
N ILE A 87 1.95 2.57 5.88
CA ILE A 87 2.20 4.02 5.94
C ILE A 87 1.71 4.62 4.63
N THR A 88 0.89 5.66 4.71
CA THR A 88 0.42 6.41 3.54
C THR A 88 1.00 7.82 3.60
N MET A 89 1.61 8.26 2.51
CA MET A 89 2.10 9.62 2.32
C MET A 89 1.40 10.23 1.13
N LEU A 90 0.92 11.46 1.27
CA LEU A 90 0.20 12.18 0.23
C LEU A 90 0.70 13.62 0.16
N ASP A 91 0.78 14.14 -1.06
CA ASP A 91 1.20 15.50 -1.34
C ASP A 91 0.24 16.56 -0.75
N GLY A 92 0.78 17.66 -0.24
CA GLY A 92 0.07 18.69 0.53
C GLY A 92 -1.12 19.32 -0.20
N ARG A 93 -1.09 19.31 -1.54
CA ARG A 93 -2.16 19.83 -2.41
C ARG A 93 -3.51 19.14 -2.23
N TRP A 94 -3.56 17.98 -1.58
CA TRP A 94 -4.80 17.25 -1.30
C TRP A 94 -5.40 17.54 0.08
N GLY A 95 -4.88 18.55 0.79
CA GLY A 95 -5.46 18.95 2.07
C GLY A 95 -6.95 19.26 1.94
N THR A 96 -7.77 18.77 2.88
CA THR A 96 -9.25 18.84 2.86
C THR A 96 -9.97 18.03 1.77
N TYR A 97 -9.24 17.36 0.86
CA TYR A 97 -9.81 16.54 -0.24
C TYR A 97 -9.75 15.03 0.03
N VAL A 98 -9.41 14.63 1.26
CA VAL A 98 -9.32 13.23 1.66
C VAL A 98 -10.28 12.93 2.81
N GLU A 99 -10.67 11.68 2.89
CA GLU A 99 -11.46 11.13 3.99
C GLU A 99 -11.01 9.69 4.28
N GLY A 100 -11.36 9.19 5.47
CA GLY A 100 -11.07 7.82 5.88
C GLY A 100 -10.34 7.73 7.21
N LEU A 101 -9.74 6.57 7.48
CA LEU A 101 -9.09 6.27 8.76
C LEU A 101 -7.89 7.16 9.08
N CYS A 102 -7.24 7.73 8.05
CA CYS A 102 -6.14 8.66 8.21
C CYS A 102 -6.60 10.11 8.44
N GLY A 103 -7.91 10.37 8.54
CA GLY A 103 -8.48 11.71 8.70
C GLY A 103 -8.64 12.45 7.37
N ASN A 104 -8.73 13.78 7.45
CA ASN A 104 -9.06 14.67 6.32
C ASN A 104 -7.92 15.64 5.91
N PHE A 105 -6.74 15.50 6.52
CA PHE A 105 -5.51 16.22 6.16
C PHE A 105 -5.68 17.75 6.11
N ASN A 106 -6.20 18.35 7.20
CA ASN A 106 -6.54 19.77 7.26
C ASN A 106 -5.63 20.64 8.19
N GLY A 107 -4.50 20.13 8.67
CA GLY A 107 -3.58 20.89 9.53
C GLY A 107 -2.38 20.09 10.04
#